data_AF-A0A522CZS4-F1
#
_entry.id   AF-A0A522CZS4-F1
#
_cell.length_a   1.000
_cell.length_b   1.000
_cell.length_c   1.000
_cell.angle_alpha   90.00
_cell.angle_beta   90.00
_cell.angle_gamma   90.00
#
_symmetry.space_group_name_H-M   'P 1'
#
loop_
_entity.id
_entity.type
_entity.pdbx_description
1 polymer ?
#
loop_
_entity_poly.entity_id
_entity_poly.type
_entity_poly.pdbx_seq_one_letter_code
_entity_poly.pdbx_strand_id
1 'polypeptide(L)'
;MEDFDPIEKMNASVSTLEQSRYINMDKLLKERDLAAVADILLEDTFRETDIFRKDLVDRFLDFALFKVQSGEPYILSMAYPSKRMMDKILEARVITLMNEHLYPEIVLRLLKYFTRNLHDSDTNLYLAALIESDAIIQSIYDTFLLFKKDIFNTNPDRRCVNVKRVQQVSPRTDNKSASPLDAAARFKYVLEFMALKKNVSHIYRAENLALAGAA
;
A
#
# COMPACT_ATOMS: atom_id res chain seq x y z
N MET A 1 -48.66 12.40 10.21
CA MET A 1 -48.13 11.11 10.69
C MET A 1 -47.46 10.50 9.49
N GLU A 2 -46.16 10.76 9.32
CA GLU A 2 -45.37 10.10 8.27
C GLU A 2 -45.14 8.67 8.73
N ASP A 3 -45.56 7.72 7.89
CA ASP A 3 -45.31 6.28 8.08
C ASP A 3 -43.80 6.07 8.16
N PHE A 4 -43.34 5.84 9.38
CA PHE A 4 -41.96 5.51 9.67
C PHE A 4 -41.83 4.00 9.48
N ASP A 5 -41.58 3.54 8.26
CA ASP A 5 -41.34 2.12 8.00
C ASP A 5 -39.84 1.80 8.21
N PRO A 6 -39.45 1.20 9.36
CA PRO A 6 -38.06 0.82 9.62
C PRO A 6 -37.53 -0.19 8.61
N ILE A 7 -38.40 -0.92 7.89
CA ILE A 7 -38.01 -1.91 6.89
C ILE A 7 -37.49 -1.23 5.62
N GLU A 8 -38.07 -0.10 5.19
CA GLU A 8 -37.56 0.66 4.03
C GLU A 8 -36.18 1.25 4.29
N LYS A 9 -35.91 1.77 5.50
CA LYS A 9 -34.56 2.23 5.88
C LYS A 9 -33.56 1.09 5.96
N MET A 10 -33.97 -0.09 6.42
CA MET A 10 -33.13 -1.30 6.43
C MET A 10 -32.83 -1.78 5.01
N ASN A 11 -33.81 -1.75 4.10
CA ASN A 11 -33.61 -2.13 2.70
C ASN A 11 -32.80 -1.08 1.93
N ALA A 12 -32.92 0.21 2.27
CA ALA A 12 -32.09 1.28 1.72
C ALA A 12 -30.65 1.22 2.23
N SER A 13 -30.44 0.85 3.49
CA SER A 13 -29.10 0.64 4.06
C SER A 13 -28.46 -0.65 3.54
N VAL A 14 -29.23 -1.72 3.37
CA VAL A 14 -28.76 -2.96 2.73
C VAL A 14 -28.46 -2.74 1.25
N SER A 15 -29.27 -1.97 0.51
CA SER A 15 -29.00 -1.67 -0.90
C SER A 15 -27.80 -0.75 -1.10
N THR A 16 -27.54 0.21 -0.20
CA THR A 16 -26.30 1.00 -0.20
C THR A 16 -25.08 0.15 0.20
N LEU A 17 -25.22 -0.78 1.15
CA LEU A 17 -24.20 -1.78 1.51
C LEU A 17 -23.94 -2.81 0.39
N GLU A 18 -24.93 -3.09 -0.46
CA GLU A 18 -24.78 -3.95 -1.65
C GLU A 18 -24.20 -3.19 -2.84
N GLN A 19 -24.50 -1.90 -3.00
CA GLN A 19 -23.87 -1.05 -4.00
C GLN A 19 -22.37 -0.83 -3.71
N SER A 20 -21.96 -0.78 -2.44
CA SER A 20 -20.53 -0.79 -2.06
C SER A 20 -19.83 -2.14 -2.29
N ARG A 21 -20.58 -3.22 -2.53
CA ARG A 21 -20.03 -4.57 -2.82
C ARG A 21 -19.60 -4.76 -4.28
N TYR A 22 -20.02 -3.92 -5.23
CA TYR A 22 -19.67 -4.06 -6.65
C TYR A 22 -19.26 -2.73 -7.31
N ILE A 23 -18.29 -2.02 -6.72
CA ILE A 23 -17.65 -0.91 -7.43
C ILE A 23 -16.74 -1.48 -8.52
N ASN A 24 -17.12 -1.30 -9.78
CA ASN A 24 -16.25 -1.62 -10.91
C ASN A 24 -15.17 -0.55 -11.05
N MET A 25 -14.02 -0.80 -10.43
CA MET A 25 -12.88 0.12 -10.39
C MET A 25 -12.38 0.48 -11.80
N ASP A 26 -12.47 -0.44 -12.77
CA ASP A 26 -12.04 -0.19 -14.16
C ASP A 26 -12.92 0.87 -14.84
N LYS A 27 -14.25 0.78 -14.66
CA LYS A 27 -15.19 1.80 -15.17
C LYS A 27 -15.02 3.12 -14.45
N LEU A 28 -14.94 3.07 -13.12
CA LEU A 28 -14.83 4.26 -12.26
C LEU A 28 -13.58 5.08 -12.60
N LEU A 29 -12.44 4.41 -12.84
CA LEU A 29 -11.18 5.02 -13.24
C LEU A 29 -11.11 5.40 -14.72
N LYS A 30 -12.07 5.03 -15.58
CA LYS A 30 -12.09 5.44 -16.99
C LYS A 30 -13.05 6.60 -17.25
N GLU A 31 -14.19 6.60 -16.58
CA GLU A 31 -15.33 7.45 -16.94
C GLU A 31 -15.47 8.73 -16.09
N ARG A 32 -14.86 8.79 -14.90
CA ARG A 32 -15.07 9.90 -13.95
C ARG A 32 -13.85 10.82 -13.81
N ASP A 33 -14.03 11.97 -13.17
CA ASP A 33 -12.89 12.82 -12.76
C ASP A 33 -12.13 12.20 -11.57
N LEU A 34 -10.81 12.39 -11.52
CA LEU A 34 -9.95 11.76 -10.50
C LEU A 34 -10.22 12.28 -9.09
N ALA A 35 -10.55 13.55 -8.92
CA ALA A 35 -10.90 14.12 -7.62
C ALA A 35 -12.17 13.47 -7.06
N ALA A 36 -13.22 13.35 -7.88
CA ALA A 36 -14.46 12.68 -7.50
C ALA A 36 -14.26 11.19 -7.20
N VAL A 37 -13.34 10.53 -7.91
CA VAL A 37 -12.95 9.14 -7.61
C VAL A 37 -12.27 9.06 -6.25
N ALA A 38 -11.35 9.98 -5.93
CA ALA A 38 -10.67 10.00 -4.65
C ALA A 38 -11.65 10.20 -3.50
N ASP A 39 -12.60 11.13 -3.63
CA ASP A 39 -13.64 11.37 -2.61
C ASP A 39 -14.43 10.09 -2.30
N ILE A 40 -14.82 9.32 -3.33
CA ILE A 40 -15.54 8.05 -3.16
C ILE A 40 -14.67 7.03 -2.41
N LEU A 41 -13.38 6.91 -2.76
CA LEU A 41 -12.47 5.96 -2.13
C LEU A 41 -12.18 6.33 -0.66
N LEU A 42 -12.06 7.63 -0.38
CA LEU A 42 -11.78 8.14 0.96
C LEU A 42 -13.01 8.11 1.86
N GLU A 43 -14.21 8.36 1.32
CA GLU A 43 -15.45 8.39 2.10
C GLU A 43 -15.72 7.07 2.85
N ASP A 44 -15.43 5.92 2.23
CA ASP A 44 -15.60 4.61 2.87
C ASP A 44 -14.52 4.35 3.94
N THR A 45 -13.33 4.94 3.78
CA THR A 45 -12.24 4.85 4.76
C THR A 45 -12.62 5.46 6.11
N PHE A 46 -13.53 6.44 6.14
CA PHE A 46 -14.04 7.06 7.36
C PHE A 46 -15.31 6.40 7.91
N ARG A 47 -16.01 5.60 7.10
CA ARG A 47 -17.29 4.96 7.47
C ARG A 47 -17.11 3.52 7.98
N GLU A 48 -16.12 2.77 7.50
CA GLU A 48 -15.91 1.39 7.93
C GLU A 48 -15.29 1.33 9.35
N THR A 49 -16.10 0.96 10.35
CA THR A 49 -15.66 0.64 11.72
C THR A 49 -15.18 -0.80 11.89
N ASP A 50 -15.24 -1.63 10.84
CA ASP A 50 -14.87 -3.04 10.89
C ASP A 50 -13.42 -3.25 10.43
N ILE A 51 -12.52 -3.43 11.39
CA ILE A 51 -11.06 -3.58 11.20
C ILE A 51 -10.70 -4.74 10.26
N PHE A 52 -11.59 -5.74 10.12
CA PHE A 52 -11.32 -6.95 9.35
C PHE A 52 -11.73 -6.87 7.88
N ARG A 53 -12.49 -5.86 7.47
CA ARG A 53 -12.94 -5.71 6.08
C ARG A 53 -11.93 -4.87 5.28
N LYS A 54 -11.73 -5.23 4.00
CA LYS A 54 -10.93 -4.40 3.07
C LYS A 54 -11.73 -3.16 2.69
N ASP A 55 -11.19 -2.00 3.08
CA ASP A 55 -11.68 -0.68 2.66
C ASP A 55 -11.49 -0.48 1.14
N LEU A 56 -12.09 0.58 0.59
CA LEU A 56 -12.00 0.86 -0.84
C LEU A 56 -10.58 1.18 -1.30
N VAL A 57 -9.72 1.70 -0.43
CA VAL A 57 -8.32 2.01 -0.75
C VAL A 57 -7.51 0.71 -0.87
N ASP A 58 -7.73 -0.26 0.01
CA ASP A 58 -7.16 -1.61 -0.06
C ASP A 58 -7.62 -2.31 -1.35
N ARG A 59 -8.90 -2.19 -1.73
CA ARG A 59 -9.42 -2.73 -3.00
C ARG A 59 -8.85 -2.02 -4.22
N PHE A 60 -8.59 -0.71 -4.13
CA PHE A 60 -7.89 0.05 -5.17
C PHE A 60 -6.46 -0.44 -5.36
N LEU A 61 -5.72 -0.71 -4.28
CA LEU A 61 -4.38 -1.27 -4.38
C LEU A 61 -4.38 -2.69 -4.95
N ASP A 62 -5.34 -3.54 -4.54
CA ASP A 62 -5.52 -4.87 -5.13
C ASP A 62 -5.79 -4.77 -6.64
N PHE A 63 -6.64 -3.83 -7.06
CA PHE A 63 -6.92 -3.56 -8.47
C PHE A 63 -5.67 -3.11 -9.23
N ALA A 64 -4.93 -2.15 -8.69
CA ALA A 64 -3.70 -1.65 -9.31
C ALA A 64 -2.67 -2.77 -9.45
N LEU A 65 -2.47 -3.56 -8.39
CA LEU A 65 -1.59 -4.72 -8.40
C LEU A 65 -2.00 -5.73 -9.46
N PHE A 66 -3.28 -6.09 -9.51
CA PHE A 66 -3.81 -7.03 -10.50
C PHE A 66 -3.53 -6.55 -11.93
N LYS A 67 -3.79 -5.27 -12.21
CA LYS A 67 -3.58 -4.68 -13.55
C LYS A 67 -2.10 -4.68 -13.94
N VAL A 68 -1.20 -4.32 -13.02
CA VAL A 68 0.26 -4.39 -13.27
C VAL A 68 0.72 -5.83 -13.47
N GLN A 69 0.26 -6.76 -12.63
CA GLN A 69 0.66 -8.16 -12.71
C GLN A 69 0.26 -8.81 -14.04
N SER A 70 -0.90 -8.43 -14.57
CA SER A 70 -1.43 -8.88 -15.86
C SER A 70 -0.81 -8.20 -17.09
N GLY A 71 0.02 -7.17 -16.87
CA GLY A 71 0.61 -6.39 -17.95
C GLY A 71 2.00 -6.85 -18.39
N GLU A 72 2.70 -5.94 -19.06
CA GLU A 72 3.98 -6.21 -19.71
C GLU A 72 5.16 -6.15 -18.73
N PRO A 73 6.18 -7.01 -18.91
CA PRO A 73 7.43 -6.90 -18.18
C PRO A 73 8.08 -5.52 -18.34
N TYR A 74 8.52 -4.95 -17.23
CA TYR A 74 9.27 -3.71 -17.17
C TYR A 74 10.45 -3.91 -16.22
N ILE A 75 11.56 -4.34 -16.80
CA ILE A 75 12.75 -4.79 -16.06
C ILE A 75 13.84 -3.74 -16.24
N LEU A 76 14.06 -2.92 -15.21
CA LEU A 76 15.19 -1.98 -15.16
C LEU A 76 16.52 -2.71 -14.94
N SER A 77 16.47 -3.77 -14.12
CA SER A 77 17.60 -4.63 -13.79
C SER A 77 17.04 -6.02 -13.51
N MET A 78 17.77 -7.07 -13.86
CA MET A 78 17.39 -8.44 -13.56
C MET A 78 17.29 -8.71 -12.05
N ALA A 79 17.94 -7.90 -11.23
CA ALA A 79 17.80 -7.96 -9.77
C ALA A 79 16.47 -7.37 -9.26
N TYR A 80 15.81 -6.53 -10.06
CA TYR A 80 14.57 -5.83 -9.70
C TYR A 80 13.54 -5.95 -10.83
N PRO A 81 13.04 -7.17 -11.13
CA PRO A 81 12.05 -7.36 -12.17
C PRO A 81 10.71 -6.73 -11.73
N SER A 82 10.16 -5.87 -12.59
CA SER A 82 8.83 -5.30 -12.38
C SER A 82 7.98 -5.46 -13.64
N LYS A 83 6.76 -4.95 -13.59
CA LYS A 83 5.80 -4.93 -14.68
C LYS A 83 5.13 -3.57 -14.76
N ARG A 84 4.46 -3.31 -15.88
CA ARG A 84 3.62 -2.13 -16.11
C ARG A 84 2.25 -2.56 -16.60
N MET A 85 1.26 -1.68 -16.48
CA MET A 85 -0.07 -1.99 -16.98
C MET A 85 -0.06 -1.98 -18.51
N MET A 86 -0.91 -2.79 -19.14
CA MET A 86 -1.11 -2.73 -20.60
C MET A 86 -1.67 -1.38 -21.04
N ASP A 87 -2.63 -0.86 -20.27
CA ASP A 87 -3.31 0.40 -20.56
C ASP A 87 -2.55 1.56 -19.89
N LYS A 88 -1.78 2.30 -20.71
CA LYS A 88 -0.97 3.44 -20.26
C LYS A 88 -1.80 4.61 -19.72
N ILE A 89 -3.02 4.79 -20.23
CA ILE A 89 -3.90 5.87 -19.78
C ILE A 89 -4.41 5.52 -18.38
N LEU A 90 -4.86 4.28 -18.19
CA LEU A 90 -5.26 3.79 -16.88
C LEU A 90 -4.10 3.84 -15.89
N GLU A 91 -2.88 3.47 -16.31
CA GLU A 91 -1.69 3.53 -15.46
C GLU A 91 -1.41 4.96 -14.99
N ALA A 92 -1.39 5.94 -15.90
CA ALA A 92 -1.17 7.34 -15.55
C ALA A 92 -2.21 7.87 -14.55
N ARG A 93 -3.48 7.44 -14.71
CA ARG A 93 -4.57 7.79 -13.80
C ARG A 93 -4.40 7.15 -12.43
N VAL A 94 -3.97 5.90 -12.36
CA VAL A 94 -3.65 5.20 -11.10
C VAL A 94 -2.47 5.87 -10.40
N ILE A 95 -1.42 6.24 -11.13
CA ILE A 95 -0.26 6.96 -10.59
C ILE A 95 -0.70 8.29 -9.99
N THR A 96 -1.46 9.10 -10.73
CA THR A 96 -1.96 10.42 -10.26
C THR A 96 -2.81 10.25 -9.00
N LEU A 97 -3.76 9.33 -9.03
CA LEU A 97 -4.65 9.06 -7.90
C LEU A 97 -3.87 8.61 -6.65
N MET A 98 -2.91 7.70 -6.81
CA MET A 98 -2.09 7.15 -5.72
C MET A 98 -1.16 8.20 -5.10
N ASN A 99 -0.54 9.04 -5.92
CA ASN A 99 0.54 9.92 -5.49
C ASN A 99 0.06 11.30 -5.05
N GLU A 100 -1.10 11.75 -5.52
CA GLU A 100 -1.63 13.10 -5.27
C GLU A 100 -2.93 13.07 -4.47
N HIS A 101 -3.94 12.35 -4.95
CA HIS A 101 -5.30 12.49 -4.42
C HIS A 101 -5.61 11.59 -3.21
N LEU A 102 -4.99 10.41 -3.10
CA LEU A 102 -5.17 9.50 -1.97
C LEU A 102 -4.11 9.71 -0.87
N TYR A 103 -3.23 10.69 -1.04
CA TYR A 103 -2.27 11.08 -0.02
C TYR A 103 -2.96 12.00 1.00
N PRO A 104 -2.75 11.82 2.32
CA PRO A 104 -1.83 10.86 2.96
C PRO A 104 -2.42 9.46 3.28
N GLU A 105 -3.72 9.23 3.09
CA GLU A 105 -4.44 8.07 3.60
C GLU A 105 -3.94 6.72 3.05
N ILE A 106 -3.42 6.71 1.83
CA ILE A 106 -2.86 5.53 1.16
C ILE A 106 -1.54 5.04 1.76
N VAL A 107 -0.79 5.91 2.44
CA VAL A 107 0.58 5.61 2.91
C VAL A 107 0.58 4.37 3.79
N LEU A 108 -0.30 4.31 4.79
CA LEU A 108 -0.35 3.16 5.70
C LEU A 108 -0.68 1.85 4.97
N ARG A 109 -1.53 1.89 3.94
CA ARG A 109 -1.89 0.70 3.14
C ARG A 109 -0.70 0.21 2.33
N LEU A 110 0.07 1.11 1.72
CA LEU A 110 1.32 0.77 1.03
C LEU A 110 2.36 0.18 1.98
N LEU A 111 2.58 0.81 3.14
CA LEU A 111 3.52 0.31 4.15
C LEU A 111 3.12 -1.08 4.64
N LYS A 112 1.83 -1.28 4.94
CA LYS A 112 1.25 -2.57 5.32
C LYS A 112 1.46 -3.62 4.23
N TYR A 113 1.25 -3.26 2.96
CA TYR A 113 1.49 -4.15 1.83
C TYR A 113 2.96 -4.59 1.77
N PHE A 114 3.91 -3.66 1.73
CA PHE A 114 5.34 -3.97 1.65
C PHE A 114 5.86 -4.76 2.87
N THR A 115 5.21 -4.59 4.03
CA THR A 115 5.58 -5.29 5.26
C THR A 115 5.04 -6.73 5.30
N ARG A 116 3.93 -7.02 4.62
CA ARG A 116 3.25 -8.33 4.70
C ARG A 116 3.94 -9.34 3.77
N ASN A 117 4.48 -10.39 4.37
CA ASN A 117 5.17 -11.51 3.71
C ASN A 117 4.21 -12.51 3.04
N LEU A 118 3.18 -12.03 2.34
CA LEU A 118 2.12 -12.89 1.81
C LEU A 118 2.35 -13.31 0.36
N HIS A 119 3.27 -12.65 -0.34
CA HIS A 119 3.53 -12.83 -1.75
C HIS A 119 5.04 -12.98 -2.03
N ASP A 120 5.39 -13.27 -3.29
CA ASP A 120 6.76 -13.17 -3.79
C ASP A 120 7.29 -11.74 -3.54
N SER A 121 8.57 -11.61 -3.16
CA SER A 121 9.16 -10.29 -2.89
C SER A 121 9.11 -9.37 -4.11
N ASP A 122 9.13 -9.95 -5.32
CA ASP A 122 9.08 -9.20 -6.58
C ASP A 122 7.74 -8.48 -6.78
N THR A 123 6.64 -8.97 -6.20
CA THR A 123 5.33 -8.29 -6.35
C THR A 123 5.31 -6.93 -5.66
N ASN A 124 6.19 -6.70 -4.68
CA ASN A 124 6.37 -5.38 -4.09
C ASN A 124 6.82 -4.35 -5.13
N LEU A 125 7.59 -4.78 -6.13
CA LEU A 125 8.08 -3.89 -7.18
C LEU A 125 6.98 -3.45 -8.14
N TYR A 126 5.87 -4.18 -8.22
CA TYR A 126 4.72 -3.81 -9.06
C TYR A 126 4.01 -2.57 -8.53
N LEU A 127 3.76 -2.52 -7.21
CA LEU A 127 3.22 -1.32 -6.59
C LEU A 127 4.28 -0.23 -6.45
N ALA A 128 5.53 -0.57 -6.13
CA ALA A 128 6.62 0.42 -6.08
C ALA A 128 6.82 1.13 -7.43
N ALA A 129 6.58 0.45 -8.55
CA ALA A 129 6.65 1.04 -9.89
C ALA A 129 5.60 2.13 -10.14
N LEU A 130 4.49 2.16 -9.38
CA LEU A 130 3.46 3.19 -9.49
C LEU A 130 3.71 4.39 -8.57
N ILE A 131 4.71 4.32 -7.68
CA ILE A 131 5.03 5.39 -6.73
C ILE A 131 5.98 6.41 -7.37
N GLU A 132 5.61 7.68 -7.24
CA GLU A 132 6.35 8.85 -7.73
C GLU A 132 6.47 9.96 -6.68
N SER A 133 5.55 10.05 -5.70
CA SER A 133 5.55 11.07 -4.66
C SER A 133 6.72 10.91 -3.70
N ASP A 134 7.49 11.98 -3.52
CA ASP A 134 8.61 12.00 -2.56
C ASP A 134 8.15 11.83 -1.12
N ALA A 135 6.96 12.31 -0.77
CA ALA A 135 6.40 12.15 0.57
C ALA A 135 6.10 10.68 0.90
N ILE A 136 5.60 9.92 -0.08
CA ILE A 136 5.37 8.47 0.07
C ILE A 136 6.72 7.75 0.20
N ILE A 137 7.69 8.09 -0.64
CA ILE A 137 9.03 7.48 -0.62
C ILE A 137 9.74 7.78 0.72
N GLN A 138 9.63 9.00 1.24
CA GLN A 138 10.13 9.37 2.56
C GLN A 138 9.48 8.49 3.64
N SER A 139 8.17 8.27 3.56
CA SER A 139 7.45 7.43 4.53
C SER A 139 7.92 5.96 4.51
N ILE A 140 8.24 5.44 3.31
CA ILE A 140 8.84 4.10 3.14
C ILE A 140 10.24 4.07 3.74
N TYR A 141 11.06 5.09 3.48
CA TYR A 141 12.42 5.18 4.02
C TYR A 141 12.44 5.33 5.55
N ASP A 142 11.58 6.15 6.13
CA ASP A 142 11.48 6.31 7.58
C ASP A 142 11.04 5.00 8.26
N THR A 143 10.12 4.28 7.63
CA THR A 143 9.68 2.95 8.09
C THR A 143 10.82 1.92 7.99
N PHE A 144 11.63 1.98 6.93
CA PHE A 144 12.84 1.18 6.81
C PHE A 144 13.82 1.44 7.95
N LEU A 145 14.09 2.71 8.27
CA LEU A 145 14.99 3.08 9.37
C LEU A 145 14.47 2.59 10.72
N LEU A 146 13.15 2.65 10.93
CA LEU A 146 12.51 2.12 12.13
C LEU A 146 12.76 0.61 12.27
N PHE A 147 12.50 -0.17 11.22
CA PHE A 147 12.74 -1.62 11.24
C PHE A 147 14.22 -1.98 11.34
N LYS A 148 15.10 -1.24 10.65
CA LYS A 148 16.55 -1.41 10.72
C LYS A 148 17.06 -1.26 12.15
N LYS A 149 16.57 -0.26 12.89
CA LYS A 149 16.91 -0.07 14.31
C LYS A 149 16.45 -1.24 15.18
N ASP A 150 15.29 -1.82 14.87
CA ASP A 150 14.73 -2.93 15.63
C ASP A 150 15.46 -4.27 15.42
N ILE A 151 16.21 -4.46 14.32
CA ILE A 151 17.00 -5.68 14.05
C ILE A 151 17.93 -6.01 15.22
N PHE A 152 18.62 -5.00 15.74
CA PHE A 152 19.64 -5.16 16.78
C PHE A 152 19.09 -4.97 18.20
N ASN A 153 17.77 -4.85 18.35
CA ASN A 153 17.15 -4.80 19.65
C ASN A 153 17.14 -6.19 20.31
N THR A 154 17.81 -6.30 21.45
CA THR A 154 17.99 -7.56 22.18
C THR A 154 16.70 -8.07 22.84
N ASN A 155 15.72 -7.20 23.07
CA ASN A 155 14.44 -7.58 23.67
C ASN A 155 13.50 -8.18 22.60
N PRO A 156 13.16 -9.48 22.66
CA PRO A 156 12.36 -10.15 21.63
C PRO A 156 10.93 -9.62 21.49
N ASP A 157 10.33 -9.18 22.59
CA ASP A 157 8.96 -8.67 22.58
C ASP A 157 8.89 -7.24 22.05
N ARG A 158 9.94 -6.44 22.28
CA ARG A 158 10.00 -5.04 21.80
C ARG A 158 10.43 -4.95 20.34
N ARG A 159 11.37 -5.80 19.90
CA ARG A 159 11.91 -5.71 18.53
C ARG A 159 10.84 -5.90 17.45
N CYS A 160 9.81 -6.70 17.69
CA CYS A 160 8.76 -6.96 16.69
C CYS A 160 7.58 -5.97 16.74
N VAL A 161 7.51 -5.06 17.73
CA VAL A 161 6.32 -4.22 17.97
C VAL A 161 6.01 -3.32 16.78
N ASN A 162 7.02 -2.66 16.22
CA ASN A 162 6.79 -1.72 15.12
C ASN A 162 6.32 -2.46 13.86
N VAL A 163 6.91 -3.62 13.55
CA VAL A 163 6.47 -4.47 12.44
C VAL A 163 5.01 -4.89 12.63
N LYS A 164 4.63 -5.35 13.83
CA LYS A 164 3.24 -5.73 14.15
C LYS A 164 2.27 -4.56 14.02
N ARG A 165 2.67 -3.36 14.45
CA ARG A 165 1.88 -2.13 14.32
C ARG A 165 1.60 -1.79 12.86
N VAL A 166 2.62 -1.81 12.01
CA VAL A 166 2.47 -1.53 10.57
C VAL A 166 1.65 -2.62 9.88
N GLN A 167 1.84 -3.89 10.24
CA GLN A 167 1.02 -4.99 9.72
C GLN A 167 -0.44 -4.95 10.20
N GLN A 168 -0.75 -4.12 11.20
CA GLN A 168 -2.03 -4.07 11.92
C GLN A 168 -2.45 -5.44 12.46
N VAL A 169 -1.49 -6.20 13.00
CA VAL A 169 -1.74 -7.50 13.66
C VAL A 169 -1.68 -7.36 15.17
N SER A 170 -2.33 -8.28 15.87
CA SER A 170 -2.32 -8.29 17.34
C SER A 170 -0.88 -8.35 17.88
N PRO A 171 -0.54 -7.57 18.92
CA PRO A 171 0.76 -7.70 19.60
C PRO A 171 1.02 -9.12 20.13
N ARG A 172 -0.04 -9.89 20.37
CA ARG A 172 0.00 -11.27 20.87
C ARG A 172 0.25 -12.32 19.77
N THR A 173 0.20 -11.94 18.49
CA THR A 173 0.54 -12.84 17.37
C THR A 173 2.02 -13.26 17.47
N ASP A 174 2.36 -14.45 17.00
CA ASP A 174 3.73 -14.95 17.00
C ASP A 174 4.70 -13.94 16.34
N ASN A 175 5.90 -13.81 16.91
CA ASN A 175 6.95 -12.91 16.44
C ASN A 175 7.54 -13.37 15.09
N LYS A 176 7.39 -14.65 14.73
CA LYS A 176 7.95 -15.21 13.49
C LYS A 176 7.47 -14.50 12.22
N SER A 177 6.20 -14.09 12.18
CA SER A 177 5.62 -13.37 11.03
C SER A 177 5.92 -11.86 11.03
N ALA A 178 6.54 -11.36 12.10
CA ALA A 178 6.84 -9.95 12.33
C ALA A 178 8.35 -9.70 12.56
N SER A 179 9.21 -10.46 11.87
CA SER A 179 10.67 -10.27 11.87
C SER A 179 11.05 -8.87 11.35
N PRO A 180 11.76 -8.04 12.16
CA PRO A 180 12.25 -6.73 11.70
C PRO A 180 13.30 -6.83 10.60
N LEU A 181 14.12 -7.89 10.61
CA LEU A 181 15.11 -8.13 9.58
C LEU A 181 14.45 -8.38 8.23
N ASP A 182 13.44 -9.25 8.19
CA ASP A 182 12.76 -9.58 6.95
C ASP A 182 11.97 -8.36 6.43
N ALA A 183 11.32 -7.62 7.32
CA ALA A 183 10.62 -6.39 6.96
C ALA A 183 11.60 -5.34 6.41
N ALA A 184 12.71 -5.09 7.09
CA ALA A 184 13.74 -4.16 6.63
C ALA A 184 14.35 -4.59 5.29
N ALA A 185 14.55 -5.89 5.05
CA ALA A 185 15.04 -6.42 3.79
C ALA A 185 14.06 -6.17 2.63
N ARG A 186 12.75 -6.36 2.83
CA ARG A 186 11.73 -6.04 1.81
C ARG A 186 11.69 -4.55 1.50
N PHE A 187 11.75 -3.70 2.52
CA PHE A 187 11.79 -2.26 2.33
C PHE A 187 13.07 -1.81 1.64
N LYS A 188 14.23 -2.38 2.01
CA LYS A 188 15.50 -2.17 1.30
C LYS A 188 15.35 -2.49 -0.18
N TYR A 189 14.76 -3.64 -0.51
CA TYR A 189 14.55 -4.06 -1.89
C TYR A 189 13.71 -3.05 -2.70
N VAL A 190 12.62 -2.56 -2.10
CA VAL A 190 11.78 -1.51 -2.69
C VAL A 190 12.54 -0.19 -2.87
N LEU A 191 13.32 0.24 -1.88
CA LEU A 191 14.10 1.48 -1.93
C LEU A 191 15.22 1.41 -2.97
N GLU A 192 15.94 0.29 -3.06
CA GLU A 192 16.95 0.10 -4.11
C GLU A 192 16.33 0.18 -5.51
N PHE A 193 15.17 -0.43 -5.72
CA PHE A 193 14.42 -0.30 -6.97
C PHE A 193 14.01 1.15 -7.26
N MET A 194 13.50 1.88 -6.26
CA MET A 194 13.12 3.29 -6.42
C MET A 194 14.30 4.17 -6.81
N ALA A 195 15.48 3.94 -6.21
CA ALA A 195 16.71 4.64 -6.55
C ALA A 195 17.21 4.36 -7.97
N LEU A 196 16.93 3.16 -8.51
CA LEU A 196 17.19 2.83 -9.91
C LEU A 196 16.16 3.48 -10.86
N LYS A 197 14.89 3.52 -10.46
CA LYS A 197 13.80 4.07 -11.27
C LYS A 197 13.91 5.59 -11.41
N LYS A 198 14.25 6.32 -10.35
CA LYS A 198 14.33 7.78 -10.35
C LYS A 198 15.39 8.30 -9.38
N ASN A 199 15.80 9.56 -9.56
CA ASN A 199 16.71 10.20 -8.61
C ASN A 199 16.00 10.48 -7.27
N VAL A 200 16.47 9.83 -6.21
CA VAL A 200 15.98 9.96 -4.82
C VAL A 200 17.08 10.42 -3.86
N SER A 201 18.20 10.94 -4.39
CA SER A 201 19.39 11.27 -3.59
C SER A 201 19.15 12.35 -2.52
N HIS A 202 18.07 13.13 -2.66
CA HIS A 202 17.63 14.12 -1.69
C HIS A 202 16.87 13.51 -0.50
N ILE A 203 16.38 12.27 -0.62
CA ILE A 203 15.69 11.51 0.44
C ILE A 203 16.68 10.58 1.14
N TYR A 204 17.41 9.76 0.38
CA TYR A 204 18.42 8.84 0.90
C TYR A 204 19.48 8.50 -0.16
N ARG A 205 20.59 7.92 0.30
CA ARG A 205 21.67 7.38 -0.54
C ARG A 205 21.77 5.87 -0.39
N ALA A 206 22.37 5.20 -1.38
CA ALA A 206 22.54 3.75 -1.38
C ALA A 206 23.25 3.22 -0.12
N GLU A 207 24.24 3.97 0.38
CA GLU A 207 24.96 3.68 1.63
C GLU A 207 24.05 3.63 2.87
N ASN A 208 22.95 4.40 2.89
CA ASN A 208 22.02 4.41 4.02
C ASN A 208 21.21 3.11 4.11
N LEU A 209 21.07 2.37 3.00
CA LEU A 209 20.28 1.15 2.89
C LEU A 209 21.01 -0.10 3.39
N ALA A 210 22.28 0.00 3.79
CA ALA A 210 22.99 -1.12 4.44
C ALA A 210 22.27 -1.54 5.73
N LEU A 211 21.96 -2.84 5.89
CA LEU A 211 21.21 -3.34 7.05
C LEU A 211 22.06 -3.39 8.31
N ALA A 212 23.31 -3.83 8.19
CA ALA A 212 24.32 -3.69 9.23
C ALA A 212 25.06 -2.38 9.00
N GLY A 213 25.22 -1.58 10.06
CA GLY A 213 26.18 -0.49 10.03
C GLY A 213 27.59 -1.06 9.91
N ALA A 214 28.46 -0.39 9.16
CA ALA A 214 29.88 -0.51 9.46
C ALA A 214 30.04 -0.06 10.92
N ALA A 215 30.52 -0.96 11.77
CA ALA A 215 30.91 -0.62 13.13
C ALA A 215 32.04 0.42 13.11
#